data_AF-A0A352J0M7-F1
#
_entry.id   AF-A0A352J0M7-F1
#
_cell.length_a   1.000
_cell.length_b   1.000
_cell.length_c   1.000
_cell.angle_alpha   90.00
_cell.angle_beta   90.00
_cell.angle_gamma   90.00
#
_symmetry.space_group_name_H-M   'P 1'
#
loop_
_entity.id
_entity.type
_entity.pdbx_description
1 polymer ?
#
loop_
_entity_poly.entity_id
_entity_poly.type
_entity_poly.pdbx_seq_one_letter_code
_entity_poly.pdbx_strand_id
1 'polypeptide(L)'
;RGVFDEKQANELNKDDLALIVDIARHISGIKTNVDAMVEARKVANKIDNEREKAVEYHDKVLPFFDVIRYHIDKLELIVDNQMWPLPKYRELLFIS
;
A
#
# COMPACT_ATOMS: atom_id res chain seq x y z
N ARG A 1 34.10 -7.49 -19.18
CA ARG A 1 34.43 -6.06 -18.92
C ARG A 1 33.12 -5.34 -18.68
N GLY A 2 32.95 -4.66 -17.54
CA GLY A 2 31.80 -3.79 -17.33
C GLY A 2 31.76 -2.73 -18.43
N VAL A 3 30.58 -2.48 -18.98
CA VAL A 3 30.37 -1.51 -20.08
C VAL A 3 30.52 -0.06 -19.58
N PHE A 4 30.39 0.16 -18.27
CA PHE A 4 30.50 1.46 -17.60
C PHE A 4 31.59 1.43 -16.54
N ASP A 5 32.17 2.60 -16.26
CA ASP A 5 33.03 2.78 -15.09
C ASP A 5 32.20 2.72 -13.79
N GLU A 6 32.86 2.45 -12.66
CA GLU A 6 32.20 2.25 -11.36
C GLU A 6 31.44 3.49 -10.88
N LYS A 7 31.92 4.69 -11.21
CA LYS A 7 31.26 5.95 -10.84
C LYS A 7 29.98 6.16 -11.66
N GLN A 8 30.07 5.92 -12.96
CA GLN A 8 28.99 6.05 -13.91
C GLN A 8 27.91 5.00 -13.66
N ALA A 9 28.30 3.77 -13.31
CA ALA A 9 27.37 2.72 -12.91
C ALA A 9 26.63 3.07 -11.60
N ASN A 10 27.32 3.60 -10.60
CA ASN A 10 26.69 4.00 -9.34
C ASN A 10 25.71 5.16 -9.50
N GLU A 11 26.04 6.16 -10.33
CA GLU A 11 25.11 7.25 -10.64
C GLU A 11 23.87 6.75 -11.39
N LEU A 12 24.03 5.84 -12.36
CA LEU A 12 22.90 5.27 -13.11
C LEU A 12 21.98 4.40 -12.22
N ASN A 13 22.56 3.63 -11.29
CA ASN A 13 21.78 2.73 -10.42
C ASN A 13 21.12 3.43 -9.23
N LYS A 14 21.48 4.69 -8.95
CA LYS A 14 21.02 5.41 -7.76
C LYS A 14 19.50 5.58 -7.75
N ASP A 15 18.92 5.89 -8.91
CA ASP A 15 17.49 6.11 -9.05
C ASP A 15 16.70 4.80 -8.95
N ASP A 16 17.23 3.71 -9.52
CA ASP A 16 16.65 2.36 -9.40
C ASP A 16 16.63 1.88 -7.94
N LEU A 17 17.74 2.11 -7.22
CA LEU A 17 17.82 1.78 -5.80
C LEU A 17 16.84 2.61 -4.96
N ALA A 18 16.71 3.91 -5.26
CA ALA A 18 15.73 4.77 -4.59
C ALA A 18 14.30 4.26 -4.81
N LEU A 19 13.97 3.85 -6.03
CA LEU A 19 12.66 3.30 -6.38
C LEU A 19 12.36 2.00 -5.62
N ILE A 20 13.32 1.07 -5.56
CA ILE A 20 13.17 -0.19 -4.82
C ILE A 20 12.93 0.09 -3.33
N VAL A 21 13.67 1.03 -2.75
CA VAL A 21 13.50 1.43 -1.35
C VAL A 21 12.12 2.01 -1.10
N ASP A 22 11.62 2.86 -1.99
CA ASP A 22 10.28 3.45 -1.86
C ASP A 22 9.17 2.41 -1.99
N ILE A 23 9.27 1.48 -2.95
CA ILE A 23 8.35 0.34 -3.06
C ILE A 23 8.34 -0.47 -1.75
N ALA A 24 9.51 -0.81 -1.23
CA ALA A 24 9.63 -1.58 0.01
C ALA A 24 9.00 -0.85 1.21
N ARG A 25 9.18 0.48 1.30
CA ARG A 25 8.52 1.30 2.34
C ARG A 25 7.01 1.25 2.23
N HIS A 26 6.46 1.41 1.02
CA HIS A 26 5.01 1.35 0.83
C HIS A 26 4.44 -0.04 1.17
N ILE A 27 5.10 -1.12 0.74
CA ILE A 27 4.70 -2.50 1.08
C ILE A 27 4.74 -2.73 2.59
N SER A 28 5.81 -2.28 3.25
CA SER A 28 5.92 -2.37 4.71
C SER A 28 4.82 -1.60 5.41
N GLY A 29 4.51 -0.38 4.96
CA GLY A 29 3.42 0.44 5.48
C GLY A 29 2.07 -0.24 5.34
N ILE A 30 1.77 -0.84 4.19
CA ILE A 30 0.55 -1.62 3.97
C ILE A 30 0.48 -2.77 4.97
N LYS A 31 1.53 -3.58 5.08
CA LYS A 31 1.54 -4.76 5.96
C LYS A 31 1.29 -4.37 7.42
N THR A 32 2.01 -3.38 7.93
CA THR A 32 1.85 -2.93 9.32
C THR A 32 0.45 -2.41 9.59
N ASN A 33 -0.13 -1.62 8.68
CA ASN A 33 -1.49 -1.10 8.85
C ASN A 33 -2.57 -2.18 8.71
N VAL A 34 -2.38 -3.16 7.82
CA VAL A 34 -3.28 -4.31 7.72
C VAL A 34 -3.25 -5.14 9.00
N ASP A 35 -2.07 -5.43 9.55
CA ASP A 35 -1.93 -6.18 10.80
C ASP A 35 -2.62 -5.43 11.95
N ALA A 36 -2.38 -4.11 12.08
CA ALA A 36 -3.03 -3.28 13.09
C ALA A 36 -4.56 -3.20 12.92
N MET A 37 -5.05 -3.07 11.68
CA MET A 37 -6.47 -3.07 11.36
C MET A 37 -7.13 -4.40 11.74
N VAL A 38 -6.45 -5.53 11.52
CA VAL A 38 -6.94 -6.85 11.90
C VAL A 38 -7.07 -6.96 13.42
N GLU A 39 -6.11 -6.45 14.19
CA GLU A 39 -6.22 -6.42 15.65
C GLU A 39 -7.36 -5.51 16.12
N ALA A 40 -7.52 -4.31 15.57
CA ALA A 40 -8.65 -3.43 15.88
C ALA A 40 -9.99 -4.11 15.58
N ARG A 41 -10.08 -4.81 14.44
CA ARG A 41 -11.27 -5.58 14.06
C ARG A 41 -11.57 -6.73 15.03
N LYS A 42 -10.54 -7.41 15.55
CA LYS A 42 -10.71 -8.46 16.57
C LYS A 42 -11.30 -7.90 17.86
N VAL A 43 -10.90 -6.69 18.27
CA VAL A 43 -11.47 -6.01 19.43
C VAL A 43 -12.93 -5.64 19.17
N ALA A 44 -13.22 -4.98 18.04
CA ALA A 44 -14.58 -4.57 17.69
C ALA A 44 -15.57 -5.76 17.59
N ASN A 45 -15.11 -6.92 17.13
CA ASN A 45 -15.93 -8.12 17.02
C ASN A 45 -16.36 -8.72 18.36
N LYS A 46 -15.68 -8.40 19.47
CA LYS A 46 -16.02 -8.89 20.81
C LYS A 46 -17.09 -8.03 21.49
N ILE A 47 -17.50 -6.92 20.88
CA ILE A 47 -18.57 -6.06 21.41
C ILE A 47 -19.92 -6.74 21.13
N ASP A 48 -20.73 -6.95 22.16
CA ASP A 48 -22.03 -7.60 22.00
C ASP A 48 -23.09 -6.64 21.44
N ASN A 49 -23.07 -5.39 21.88
CA ASN A 49 -24.01 -4.37 21.40
C ASN A 49 -23.71 -3.95 19.96
N GLU A 50 -24.70 -4.05 19.08
CA GLU A 50 -24.54 -3.76 17.65
C GLU A 50 -24.24 -2.29 17.37
N ARG A 51 -24.80 -1.37 18.15
CA ARG A 51 -24.57 0.07 17.98
C ARG A 51 -23.14 0.43 18.37
N GLU A 52 -22.67 -0.07 19.51
CA GLU A 52 -21.29 0.16 19.96
C GLU A 52 -20.28 -0.49 19.01
N LYS A 53 -20.58 -1.70 18.50
CA LYS A 53 -19.79 -2.36 17.46
C LYS A 53 -19.68 -1.50 16.20
N ALA A 54 -20.78 -0.95 15.73
CA ALA A 54 -20.79 -0.09 14.54
C ALA A 54 -19.92 1.17 14.73
N VAL A 55 -20.01 1.81 15.91
CA VAL A 55 -19.18 2.96 16.26
C VAL A 55 -17.69 2.57 16.31
N GLU A 56 -17.35 1.45 16.96
CA GLU A 56 -15.96 0.99 17.04
C GLU A 56 -15.38 0.68 15.66
N TYR A 57 -16.16 0.05 14.77
CA TYR A 57 -15.74 -0.18 13.39
C TYR A 57 -15.49 1.14 12.64
N HIS A 58 -16.38 2.12 12.78
CA HIS A 58 -16.23 3.42 12.15
C HIS A 58 -15.02 4.20 12.70
N ASP A 59 -14.82 4.20 14.01
CA ASP A 59 -13.80 5.04 14.66
C ASP A 59 -12.41 4.39 14.69
N LYS A 60 -12.34 3.05 14.72
CA LYS A 60 -11.07 2.32 14.86
C LYS A 60 -10.67 1.50 13.65
N VAL A 61 -11.62 0.92 12.89
CA VAL A 61 -11.27 0.04 11.77
C VAL A 61 -11.24 0.81 10.44
N LEU A 62 -12.25 1.63 10.18
CA LEU A 62 -12.38 2.41 8.94
C LEU A 62 -11.17 3.32 8.65
N PRO A 63 -10.56 4.02 9.62
CA PRO A 63 -9.44 4.93 9.32
C PRO A 63 -8.22 4.24 8.72
N PHE A 64 -8.02 2.94 8.97
CA PHE A 64 -6.93 2.19 8.36
C PHE A 64 -7.08 2.05 6.83
N PHE A 65 -8.31 2.09 6.30
CA PHE A 65 -8.55 1.97 4.87
C PHE A 65 -7.91 3.12 4.10
N ASP A 66 -8.04 4.36 4.61
CA ASP A 66 -7.45 5.53 3.95
C ASP A 66 -5.92 5.48 3.96
N VAL A 67 -5.31 5.00 5.05
CA VAL A 67 -3.86 4.85 5.17
C VAL A 67 -3.33 3.75 4.23
N ILE A 68 -3.99 2.59 4.22
CA ILE A 68 -3.61 1.47 3.33
C ILE A 68 -3.78 1.90 1.87
N ARG A 69 -4.89 2.56 1.55
CA ARG A 69 -5.19 3.07 0.22
C ARG A 69 -4.13 4.07 -0.25
N TYR A 70 -3.71 5.00 0.60
CA TYR A 70 -2.63 5.92 0.27
C TYR A 70 -1.36 5.19 -0.21
N HIS A 71 -0.94 4.12 0.49
CA HIS A 71 0.23 3.36 0.05
C HIS A 71 0.00 2.59 -1.26
N ILE A 72 -1.19 2.01 -1.44
CA ILE A 72 -1.56 1.30 -2.67
C ILE A 72 -1.59 2.25 -3.87
N ASP A 73 -2.23 3.41 -3.73
CA ASP A 73 -2.34 4.42 -4.78
C ASP A 73 -0.93 4.91 -5.22
N LYS A 74 0.01 5.02 -4.28
CA LYS A 74 1.41 5.36 -4.60
C LYS A 74 2.14 4.23 -5.32
N LEU A 75 1.91 2.97 -4.92
CA LEU A 75 2.46 1.82 -5.63
C LEU A 75 1.87 1.68 -7.05
N GLU A 76 0.59 2.00 -7.25
CA GLU A 76 -0.06 1.97 -8.57
C GLU A 76 0.58 2.94 -9.58
N LEU A 77 1.15 4.06 -9.11
CA LEU A 77 1.88 5.01 -9.95
C LEU A 77 3.30 4.54 -10.31
N ILE A 78 3.89 3.68 -9.48
CA ILE A 78 5.28 3.20 -9.61
C ILE A 78 5.34 1.89 -10.40
N VAL A 79 4.38 0.99 -10.16
CA VAL A 79 4.35 -0.35 -10.76
C VAL A 79 3.68 -0.30 -12.13
N ASP A 80 4.35 -0.91 -13.12
CA ASP A 80 3.84 -1.06 -14.48
C ASP A 80 2.47 -1.77 -14.49
N ASN A 81 1.56 -1.29 -15.35
CA ASN A 81 0.20 -1.81 -15.52
C ASN A 81 0.19 -3.33 -15.76
N GLN A 82 1.17 -3.86 -16.51
CA GLN A 82 1.21 -5.27 -16.88
C GLN A 82 1.46 -6.21 -15.69
N MET A 83 2.10 -5.73 -14.62
CA MET A 83 2.39 -6.53 -13.43
C MET A 83 1.35 -6.35 -12.31
N TRP A 84 0.40 -5.42 -12.47
CA TRP A 84 -0.60 -5.13 -11.46
C TRP A 84 -1.80 -6.07 -11.59
N PRO A 85 -2.13 -6.89 -10.58
CA PRO A 85 -3.10 -7.98 -10.72
C PRO A 85 -4.57 -7.54 -10.67
N LEU A 86 -4.85 -6.27 -10.33
CA LEU A 86 -6.19 -5.73 -10.22
C LEU A 86 -6.42 -4.64 -11.28
N PRO A 87 -7.65 -4.46 -11.80
CA PRO A 87 -7.94 -3.34 -12.69
C PRO A 87 -7.62 -2.01 -12.00
N LYS A 88 -6.97 -1.09 -12.72
CA LYS A 88 -6.62 0.23 -12.17
C LYS A 88 -7.87 1.06 -11.94
N TYR A 89 -7.82 2.02 -11.01
CA TYR A 89 -9.00 2.82 -10.65
C TYR A 89 -9.62 3.56 -11.85
N ARG A 90 -8.78 3.96 -12.81
CA ARG A 90 -9.23 4.57 -14.07
C ARG A 90 -9.97 3.58 -14.98
N GLU A 91 -9.57 2.32 -14.99
CA GLU A 91 -10.22 1.29 -15.80
C GLU A 91 -11.60 0.96 -15.22
N LEU A 92 -11.69 0.85 -13.89
CA LEU A 92 -12.96 0.63 -13.18
C LEU A 92 -13.98 1.77 -13.38
N LEU A 93 -13.53 3.01 -13.54
CA LEU A 93 -14.40 4.18 -13.65
C LEU A 93 -14.80 4.54 -15.09
N PHE A 94 -14.07 4.08 -16.10
CA PHE A 94 -14.25 4.53 -17.48
C PHE A 94 -14.37 3.41 -18.53
N ILE A 95 -14.26 2.13 -18.15
CA ILE A 95 -14.37 0.97 -19.06
C ILE A 95 -15.47 -0.01 -18.59
N SER A 96 -16.62 0.52 -18.15
CA SER A 96 -17.83 -0.29 -17.92
C SER A 96 -18.57 -0.56 -19.22
#